data_AF-A0A2I4CB10-F1
#
_entry.id   AF-A0A2I4CB10-F1
#
_cell.length_a   1.000
_cell.length_b   1.000
_cell.length_c   1.000
_cell.angle_alpha   90.00
_cell.angle_beta   90.00
_cell.angle_gamma   90.00
#
_symmetry.space_group_name_H-M   'P 1'
#
loop_
_entity.id
_entity.type
_entity.pdbx_description
1 polymer ?
#
loop_
_entity_poly.entity_id
_entity_poly.type
_entity_poly.pdbx_seq_one_letter_code
_entity_poly.pdbx_strand_id
1 'polypeptide(L)'
;MSERDTKLLADWLQLYVTQLTERRQPGKISQKTTRKRIKIIFNVIYSHRLPQLPVFSCMGTRWNYSCFNGGNCSEADHTCSCLPGFTGPWCEKDVDECASEPCMNGGFCINYVNSFECVCDINFSGMYCQMDVSDFYMYLFLGLWQNLFQL
;
A
#
# COMPACT_ATOMS: atom_id res chain seq x y z
N MET A 1 -6.80 27.51 0.20
CA MET A 1 -7.55 26.63 1.14
C MET A 1 -8.83 27.38 1.51
N SER A 2 -10.01 26.77 1.36
CA SER A 2 -11.30 27.50 1.42
C SER A 2 -11.78 27.69 2.86
N GLU A 3 -12.62 28.69 3.11
CA GLU A 3 -13.20 29.01 4.43
C GLU A 3 -13.92 27.82 5.11
N ARG A 4 -14.40 26.84 4.33
CA ARG A 4 -15.04 25.63 4.85
C ARG A 4 -14.04 24.66 5.49
N ASP A 5 -12.81 24.62 4.97
CA ASP A 5 -11.75 23.74 5.45
C ASP A 5 -11.16 24.27 6.78
N THR A 6 -11.12 25.61 6.95
CA THR A 6 -10.70 26.25 8.19
C THR A 6 -11.69 26.07 9.33
N LYS A 7 -12.99 25.96 9.04
CA LYS A 7 -14.02 25.74 10.05
C LYS A 7 -14.00 24.30 10.57
N LEU A 8 -13.85 23.31 9.69
CA LEU A 8 -13.69 21.91 10.09
C LEU A 8 -12.45 21.69 10.96
N LEU A 9 -11.33 22.34 10.62
CA LEU A 9 -10.09 22.29 11.42
C LEU A 9 -10.22 22.97 12.78
N ALA A 10 -10.91 24.11 12.85
CA ALA A 10 -11.17 24.80 14.12
C ALA A 10 -12.08 23.96 15.03
N ASP A 11 -13.14 23.37 14.48
CA ASP A 11 -14.08 22.52 15.23
C ASP A 11 -13.40 21.24 15.73
N TRP A 12 -12.48 20.66 14.94
CA TRP A 12 -11.69 19.48 15.35
C TRP A 12 -10.67 19.81 16.45
N LEU A 13 -10.00 20.95 16.36
CA LEU A 13 -9.08 21.44 17.39
C LEU A 13 -9.81 21.77 18.71
N GLN A 14 -11.03 22.33 18.63
CA GLN A 14 -11.85 22.60 19.80
C GLN A 14 -12.22 21.28 20.52
N LEU A 15 -12.62 20.25 19.79
CA LEU A 15 -12.95 18.92 20.34
C LEU A 15 -11.73 18.25 20.99
N TYR A 16 -10.56 18.32 20.35
CA TYR A 16 -9.32 17.76 20.89
C TYR A 16 -8.85 18.48 22.18
N VAL A 17 -8.90 19.81 22.21
CA VAL A 17 -8.57 20.61 23.41
C VAL A 17 -9.54 20.33 24.57
N THR A 18 -10.83 20.14 24.27
CA THR A 18 -11.85 19.85 25.28
C THR A 18 -11.62 18.47 25.92
N GLN A 19 -11.23 17.45 25.14
CA GLN A 19 -10.85 16.12 25.66
C GLN A 19 -9.59 16.15 26.55
N LEU A 20 -8.66 17.07 26.31
CA LEU A 20 -7.47 17.25 27.17
C LEU A 20 -7.78 17.96 28.49
N THR A 21 -8.89 18.71 28.57
CA THR A 21 -9.30 19.42 29.79
C THR A 21 -10.12 18.59 30.77
N GLU A 22 -10.72 17.47 30.35
CA GLU A 22 -11.54 16.61 31.22
C GLU A 22 -10.72 15.66 32.12
N ARG A 23 -9.41 15.49 31.87
CA ARG A 23 -8.50 14.71 32.74
C ARG A 23 -7.82 15.53 33.85
N ARG A 24 -8.47 16.55 34.44
CA ARG A 24 -7.94 17.20 35.65
C ARG A 24 -9.01 17.84 36.52
N GLN A 25 -9.20 17.27 37.71
CA GLN A 25 -9.93 17.89 38.82
C GLN A 25 -9.19 19.14 39.38
N PRO A 26 -9.89 20.02 40.12
CA PRO A 26 -9.65 21.46 40.10
C PRO A 26 -8.61 21.92 41.13
N GLY A 27 -7.73 22.84 40.71
CA GLY A 27 -6.79 23.52 41.60
C GLY A 27 -6.18 24.75 40.93
N LYS A 28 -6.69 25.94 41.27
CA LYS A 28 -6.27 27.24 40.71
C LYS A 28 -4.88 27.64 41.23
N ILE A 29 -3.90 27.80 40.34
CA ILE A 29 -2.75 28.69 40.56
C ILE A 29 -2.56 29.59 39.32
N SER A 30 -2.93 30.87 39.51
CA SER A 30 -2.61 32.11 38.78
C SER A 30 -2.22 32.08 37.29
N GLN A 31 -3.13 32.56 36.43
CA GLN A 31 -2.98 32.79 35.00
C GLN A 31 -1.93 33.87 34.59
N LYS A 32 -1.25 34.54 35.53
CA LYS A 32 -0.27 35.60 35.21
C LYS A 32 1.18 35.12 35.08
N THR A 33 1.55 33.99 35.67
CA THR A 33 2.91 33.42 35.56
C THR A 33 3.09 32.59 34.27
N THR A 34 1.99 32.19 33.65
CA THR A 34 1.99 31.40 32.41
C THR A 34 2.36 32.26 31.20
N ARG A 35 1.98 33.55 31.12
CA ARG A 35 2.25 34.39 29.93
C ARG A 35 3.71 34.74 29.68
N LYS A 36 4.51 35.02 30.73
CA LYS A 36 5.97 35.28 30.56
C LYS A 36 6.74 34.01 30.20
N ARG A 37 6.34 32.86 30.75
CA ARG A 37 6.92 31.55 30.37
C ARG A 37 6.48 31.12 28.97
N ILE A 38 5.23 31.36 28.57
CA ILE A 38 4.73 31.09 27.21
C ILE A 38 5.49 31.94 26.18
N LYS A 39 5.84 33.20 26.44
CA LYS A 39 6.62 34.03 25.49
C LYS A 39 8.05 33.52 25.28
N ILE A 40 8.70 33.03 26.34
CA ILE A 40 10.03 32.40 26.27
C ILE A 40 9.93 31.04 25.56
N ILE A 41 8.93 30.23 25.90
CA ILE A 41 8.67 28.93 25.27
C ILE A 41 8.32 29.13 23.78
N PHE A 42 7.53 30.13 23.40
CA PHE A 42 7.27 30.49 22.00
C PHE A 42 8.58 30.91 21.31
N ASN A 43 9.37 31.85 21.86
CA ASN A 43 10.65 32.21 21.23
C ASN A 43 11.64 31.05 21.12
N VAL A 44 11.61 30.06 22.01
CA VAL A 44 12.40 28.82 21.90
C VAL A 44 11.79 27.86 20.85
N ILE A 45 10.46 27.71 20.80
CA ILE A 45 9.75 26.89 19.79
C ILE A 45 9.92 27.44 18.37
N TYR A 46 9.97 28.76 18.19
CA TYR A 46 10.10 29.40 16.87
C TYR A 46 11.55 29.71 16.44
N SER A 47 12.54 29.55 17.34
CA SER A 47 13.98 29.71 17.01
C SER A 47 14.69 28.38 16.75
N HIS A 48 14.09 27.25 17.14
CA HIS A 48 14.48 25.96 16.58
C HIS A 48 13.68 25.77 15.30
N ARG A 49 14.34 26.09 14.17
CA ARG A 49 14.17 25.46 12.86
C ARG A 49 13.24 24.25 12.99
N LEU A 50 11.99 24.36 12.53
CA LEU A 50 11.04 23.25 12.47
C LEU A 50 11.83 22.00 12.07
N PRO A 51 11.91 20.95 12.91
CA PRO A 51 12.51 19.71 12.46
C PRO A 51 11.70 19.34 11.24
N GLN A 52 12.40 19.19 10.12
CA GLN A 52 11.78 18.93 8.84
C GLN A 52 10.76 17.80 9.02
N LEU A 53 9.61 17.94 8.37
CA LEU A 53 8.68 16.83 8.10
C LEU A 53 9.51 15.55 7.90
N PRO A 54 9.11 14.43 8.55
CA PRO A 54 10.02 13.35 8.90
C PRO A 54 10.96 13.08 7.74
N VAL A 55 12.24 13.37 7.94
CA VAL A 55 13.25 12.92 6.99
C VAL A 55 13.09 11.41 6.97
N PHE A 56 12.61 10.86 5.86
CA PHE A 56 12.38 9.44 5.64
C PHE A 56 13.72 8.70 5.52
N SER A 57 14.68 9.01 6.39
CA SER A 57 15.92 8.29 6.49
C SER A 57 15.62 6.84 6.83
N CYS A 58 16.41 5.92 6.30
CA CYS A 58 16.45 4.50 6.69
C CYS A 58 16.93 4.37 8.15
N MET A 59 16.23 4.94 9.11
CA MET A 59 16.61 4.92 10.52
C MET A 59 15.79 3.87 11.24
N GLY A 60 16.29 2.63 11.17
CA GLY A 60 15.88 1.57 12.06
C GLY A 60 16.67 1.66 13.37
N THR A 61 16.05 2.14 14.45
CA THR A 61 16.28 1.48 15.74
C THR A 61 15.11 0.57 16.01
N ARG A 62 15.29 -0.70 15.61
CA ARG A 62 14.51 -1.89 15.94
C ARG A 62 13.39 -2.35 15.01
N TRP A 63 12.95 -1.56 14.03
CA TRP A 63 12.02 -2.04 12.98
C TRP A 63 12.34 -1.38 11.63
N ASN A 64 12.49 -2.18 10.57
CA ASN A 64 12.67 -1.73 9.18
C ASN A 64 11.28 -1.48 8.55
N TYR A 65 10.58 -0.43 8.99
CA TYR A 65 9.18 -0.15 8.58
C TYR A 65 9.06 0.90 7.47
N SER A 66 10.16 1.50 7.00
CA SER A 66 10.08 2.54 5.97
C SER A 66 9.77 1.97 4.59
N CYS A 67 10.38 0.83 4.23
CA CYS A 67 10.06 0.11 3.00
C CYS A 67 9.15 -1.06 3.34
N PHE A 68 7.91 -1.02 2.85
CA PHE A 68 6.94 -2.08 3.00
C PHE A 68 7.34 -3.31 2.20
N ASN A 69 6.66 -4.43 2.48
CA ASN A 69 6.76 -5.68 1.70
C ASN A 69 8.19 -6.21 1.51
N GLY A 70 9.05 -5.97 2.52
CA GLY A 70 10.44 -6.45 2.50
C GLY A 70 11.37 -5.67 1.57
N GLY A 71 10.98 -4.47 1.12
CA GLY A 71 11.82 -3.60 0.32
C GLY A 71 13.14 -3.23 1.03
N ASN A 72 14.20 -3.05 0.24
CA ASN A 72 15.51 -2.67 0.75
C ASN A 72 15.65 -1.15 0.78
N CYS A 73 16.08 -0.59 1.92
CA CYS A 73 16.20 0.85 2.10
C CYS A 73 17.63 1.31 1.79
N SER A 74 17.79 2.30 0.89
CA SER A 74 19.08 2.93 0.60
C SER A 74 19.32 4.10 1.55
N GLU A 75 20.31 3.98 2.43
CA GLU A 75 20.68 5.06 3.37
C GLU A 75 21.20 6.31 2.65
N ALA A 76 21.83 6.16 1.47
CA ALA A 76 22.43 7.27 0.73
C ALA A 76 21.39 8.23 0.15
N ASP A 77 20.33 7.68 -0.46
CA ASP A 77 19.33 8.46 -1.19
C ASP A 77 17.96 8.46 -0.50
N HIS A 78 17.82 7.74 0.62
CA HIS A 78 16.57 7.56 1.38
C HIS A 78 15.43 7.00 0.53
N THR A 79 15.77 6.16 -0.45
CA THR A 79 14.83 5.52 -1.37
C THR A 79 14.67 4.03 -1.08
N CYS A 80 13.49 3.49 -1.36
CA CYS A 80 13.25 2.05 -1.31
C CYS A 80 13.52 1.40 -2.67
N SER A 81 14.25 0.29 -2.64
CA SER A 81 14.32 -0.68 -3.73
C SER A 81 13.32 -1.79 -3.44
N CYS A 82 12.27 -1.86 -4.24
CA CYS A 82 11.20 -2.84 -4.04
C CYS A 82 11.61 -4.23 -4.50
N LEU A 83 11.10 -5.25 -3.80
CA LEU A 83 11.15 -6.61 -4.30
C LEU A 83 10.23 -6.73 -5.53
N PRO A 84 10.48 -7.70 -6.43
CA PRO A 84 9.59 -7.98 -7.56
C PRO A 84 8.14 -8.17 -7.09
N GLY A 85 7.18 -7.66 -7.87
CA GLY A 85 5.75 -7.64 -7.51
C GLY A 85 5.31 -6.44 -6.67
N PHE A 86 6.21 -5.53 -6.27
CA PHE A 86 5.82 -4.32 -5.51
C PHE A 86 6.30 -3.03 -6.17
N THR A 87 5.57 -1.94 -5.92
CA THR A 87 5.84 -0.61 -6.44
C THR A 87 5.45 0.49 -5.44
N GLY A 88 5.70 1.74 -5.82
CA GLY A 88 5.52 2.92 -4.98
C GLY A 88 6.82 3.36 -4.30
N PRO A 89 6.86 4.61 -3.80
CA PRO A 89 8.06 5.17 -3.17
C PRO A 89 8.49 4.40 -1.91
N TRP A 90 7.56 3.68 -1.27
CA TRP A 90 7.80 2.90 -0.06
C TRP A 90 7.52 1.42 -0.27
N CYS A 91 7.39 0.95 -1.52
CA CYS A 91 7.02 -0.44 -1.85
C CYS A 91 5.68 -0.88 -1.25
N GLU A 92 4.77 0.07 -1.02
CA GLU A 92 3.50 -0.15 -0.35
C GLU A 92 2.41 -0.71 -1.27
N LYS A 93 2.63 -0.69 -2.58
CA LYS A 93 1.65 -1.13 -3.58
C LYS A 93 2.06 -2.47 -4.15
N ASP A 94 1.13 -3.41 -4.13
CA ASP A 94 1.21 -4.61 -4.96
C ASP A 94 1.10 -4.19 -6.43
N VAL A 95 1.90 -4.82 -7.29
CA VAL A 95 1.72 -4.72 -8.73
C VAL A 95 0.45 -5.51 -9.06
N ASP A 96 -0.28 -5.06 -10.09
CA ASP A 96 -1.43 -5.81 -10.61
C ASP A 96 -0.99 -6.49 -11.91
N GLU A 97 -0.53 -7.73 -11.79
CA GLU A 97 -0.13 -8.59 -12.90
C GLU A 97 -1.31 -8.91 -13.83
N CYS A 98 -2.55 -8.80 -13.34
CA CYS A 98 -3.76 -8.95 -14.13
C CYS A 98 -4.15 -7.72 -14.95
N ALA A 99 -3.51 -6.55 -14.72
CA ALA A 99 -3.86 -5.30 -15.41
C ALA A 99 -3.65 -5.34 -16.93
N SER A 100 -2.84 -6.27 -17.43
CA SER A 100 -2.64 -6.49 -18.88
C SER A 100 -3.66 -7.44 -19.51
N GLU A 101 -4.63 -7.94 -18.73
CA GLU A 101 -5.62 -8.94 -19.12
C GLU A 101 -4.99 -10.19 -19.78
N PRO A 102 -4.07 -10.89 -19.08
CA PRO A 102 -3.29 -11.97 -19.70
C PRO A 102 -4.11 -13.23 -20.02
N CYS A 103 -5.25 -13.43 -19.34
CA CYS A 103 -6.07 -14.62 -19.50
C CYS A 103 -6.98 -14.52 -20.72
N MET A 104 -6.83 -15.44 -21.66
CA MET A 104 -7.62 -15.51 -22.90
C MET A 104 -8.96 -16.20 -22.67
N ASN A 105 -9.83 -16.14 -23.68
CA ASN A 105 -11.07 -16.92 -23.77
C ASN A 105 -12.01 -16.78 -22.56
N GLY A 106 -12.02 -15.60 -21.93
CA GLY A 106 -12.87 -15.32 -20.78
C GLY A 106 -12.35 -15.90 -19.45
N GLY A 107 -11.10 -16.39 -19.40
CA GLY A 107 -10.49 -16.87 -18.17
C GLY A 107 -10.42 -15.79 -17.09
N PHE A 108 -10.67 -16.17 -15.84
CA PHE A 108 -10.59 -15.26 -14.69
C PHE A 108 -9.15 -15.15 -14.20
N CYS A 109 -8.62 -13.92 -14.16
CA CYS A 109 -7.25 -13.66 -13.68
C CYS A 109 -7.24 -13.43 -12.16
N ILE A 110 -6.36 -14.16 -11.47
CA ILE A 110 -6.07 -13.98 -10.05
C ILE A 110 -4.70 -13.32 -9.92
N ASN A 111 -4.67 -12.15 -9.29
CA ASN A 111 -3.43 -11.43 -9.00
C ASN A 111 -2.68 -12.07 -7.84
N TYR A 112 -1.36 -12.23 -7.99
CA TYR A 112 -0.46 -12.67 -6.92
C TYR A 112 0.80 -11.81 -6.94
N VAL A 113 1.56 -11.85 -5.84
CA VAL A 113 2.82 -11.11 -5.77
C VAL A 113 3.80 -11.62 -6.82
N ASN A 114 4.14 -10.78 -7.80
CA ASN A 114 5.08 -11.07 -8.88
C ASN A 114 4.65 -12.23 -9.80
N SER A 115 3.35 -12.57 -9.82
CA SER A 115 2.80 -13.61 -10.68
C SER A 115 1.29 -13.46 -10.82
N PHE A 116 0.69 -14.25 -11.72
CA PHE A 116 -0.76 -14.34 -11.82
C PHE A 116 -1.14 -15.79 -12.14
N GLU A 117 -2.41 -16.11 -11.95
CA GLU A 117 -2.98 -17.40 -12.34
C GLU A 117 -4.27 -17.16 -13.14
N CYS A 118 -4.38 -17.87 -14.27
CA CYS A 118 -5.61 -17.89 -15.04
C CYS A 118 -6.45 -19.10 -14.65
N VAL A 119 -7.64 -18.85 -14.12
CA VAL A 119 -8.66 -19.87 -13.93
C VAL A 119 -9.48 -19.97 -15.20
N CYS A 120 -9.29 -21.07 -15.93
CA CYS A 120 -9.92 -21.30 -17.22
C CYS A 120 -11.33 -21.86 -17.07
N ASP A 121 -12.19 -21.52 -18.04
CA ASP A 121 -13.45 -22.22 -18.26
C ASP A 121 -13.21 -23.67 -18.67
N ILE A 122 -14.22 -24.53 -18.49
CA ILE A 122 -14.14 -25.99 -18.67
C ILE A 122 -13.64 -26.43 -20.07
N ASN A 123 -13.82 -25.59 -21.09
CA ASN A 123 -13.41 -25.88 -22.45
C ASN A 123 -12.01 -25.35 -22.79
N PHE A 124 -11.32 -24.67 -21.87
CA PHE A 124 -10.00 -24.09 -22.14
C PHE A 124 -8.93 -24.59 -21.17
N SER A 125 -7.68 -24.56 -21.62
CA SER A 125 -6.52 -24.97 -20.84
C SER A 125 -5.26 -24.17 -21.21
N GLY A 126 -4.19 -24.39 -20.45
CA GLY A 126 -2.93 -23.67 -20.59
C GLY A 126 -2.79 -22.51 -19.60
N MET A 127 -1.56 -22.00 -19.48
CA MET A 127 -1.21 -20.92 -18.54
C MET A 127 -2.02 -19.64 -18.76
N TYR A 128 -2.43 -19.37 -20.00
CA TYR A 128 -3.20 -18.20 -20.39
C TYR A 128 -4.62 -18.56 -20.88
N CYS A 129 -5.10 -19.78 -20.58
CA CYS A 129 -6.35 -20.32 -21.13
C CYS A 129 -6.46 -20.27 -22.66
N GLN A 130 -5.32 -20.36 -23.34
CA GLN A 130 -5.21 -20.14 -24.78
C GLN A 130 -5.54 -21.37 -25.64
N MET A 131 -5.63 -22.56 -25.03
CA MET A 131 -5.86 -23.82 -25.75
C MET A 131 -7.28 -24.30 -25.56
N ASP A 132 -7.96 -24.67 -26.64
CA ASP A 132 -9.27 -25.33 -26.57
C ASP A 132 -9.08 -26.82 -26.22
N VAL A 133 -9.81 -27.31 -25.22
CA VAL A 133 -9.75 -28.71 -24.79
C VAL A 133 -10.38 -29.64 -25.84
N SER A 134 -11.30 -29.14 -26.66
CA SER A 134 -11.89 -29.89 -27.79
C SER A 134 -10.85 -30.29 -28.84
N ASP A 135 -9.79 -29.51 -29.01
CA ASP A 135 -8.68 -29.85 -29.89
C ASP A 135 -7.96 -31.13 -29.42
N PHE A 136 -7.88 -31.36 -28.10
CA PHE A 136 -7.29 -32.58 -27.54
C PHE A 136 -8.16 -33.82 -27.76
N TYR A 137 -9.49 -33.69 -27.69
CA TYR A 137 -10.40 -34.79 -27.99
C TYR A 137 -10.31 -35.20 -29.46
N MET A 138 -10.00 -34.27 -30.37
CA MET A 138 -9.81 -34.58 -31.78
C MET A 138 -8.60 -35.51 -32.02
N TYR A 139 -7.50 -35.35 -31.27
CA TYR A 139 -6.34 -36.26 -31.34
C TYR A 139 -6.62 -37.66 -30.78
N LEU A 140 -7.42 -37.78 -29.71
CA LEU A 140 -7.81 -39.08 -29.16
C LEU A 140 -8.72 -39.86 -30.11
N PHE A 141 -9.65 -39.19 -30.81
CA PHE A 141 -10.52 -39.85 -31.79
C PHE A 141 -9.76 -40.26 -33.06
N LEU A 142 -8.85 -39.42 -33.58
CA LEU A 142 -8.04 -39.80 -34.75
C LEU A 142 -7.01 -40.91 -34.43
N GLY A 143 -6.44 -40.93 -33.22
CA GLY A 143 -5.52 -41.98 -32.78
C GLY A 143 -6.19 -43.34 -32.56
N LEU A 144 -7.46 -43.36 -32.15
CA LEU A 144 -8.25 -44.59 -32.08
C LEU A 144 -8.75 -45.04 -33.46
N TRP A 145 -9.04 -44.11 -34.38
CA TRP A 145 -9.41 -44.44 -35.76
C TRP A 145 -8.25 -45.03 -36.59
N GLN A 146 -7.01 -44.56 -36.40
CA GLN A 146 -5.83 -45.16 -37.08
C GLN A 146 -5.54 -46.59 -36.63
N ASN A 147 -5.88 -46.94 -35.37
CA ASN A 147 -5.72 -48.31 -34.85
C ASN A 147 -6.89 -49.24 -35.22
N LEU A 148 -8.07 -48.70 -35.53
CA LEU A 148 -9.25 -49.49 -35.94
C LEU A 148 -9.34 -49.76 -37.45
N PHE A 149 -8.58 -49.04 -38.29
CA PHE A 149 -8.53 -49.25 -39.75
C PHE A 149 -7.29 -50.03 -40.24
N GLN A 150 -6.49 -50.57 -39.32
CA GLN A 150 -5.41 -51.54 -39.61
C GLN A 150 -5.76 -53.00 -39.24
N LEU A 151 -7.05 -53.29 -38.99
CA LEU A 151 -7.58 -54.65 -38.83
C LEU A 151 -8.53 -55.00 -39.98
#